data_AF-A0A183KJX9-F1
#
_entry.id   AF-A0A183KJX9-F1
#
_cell.length_a   1.000
_cell.length_b   1.000
_cell.length_c   1.000
_cell.angle_alpha   90.00
_cell.angle_beta   90.00
_cell.angle_gamma   90.00
#
_symmetry.space_group_name_H-M   'P 1'
#
loop_
_entity.id
_entity.type
_entity.pdbx_description
1 polymer ?
#
loop_
_entity_poly.entity_id
_entity_poly.type
_entity_poly.pdbx_seq_one_letter_code
_entity_poly.pdbx_strand_id
1 'polypeptide(L)' 'MEQLYDTTKKLSGKYSKPERPVKDKEGRPITEIQQQRNRCVKHFGVLLNRPAPLNPTEIEAAHTDLPIDVNPPT' A
#
# COMPACT_ATOMS: atom_id res chain seq x y z
N MET A 1 -10.74 19.24 8.04
CA MET A 1 -9.69 18.32 8.53
C MET A 1 -10.25 17.27 9.49
N GLU A 2 -11.09 17.65 10.46
CA GLU A 2 -11.75 16.69 11.38
C GLU A 2 -12.62 15.64 10.68
N GLN A 3 -13.48 16.03 9.74
CA GLN A 3 -14.36 15.07 9.06
C GLN A 3 -13.60 13.96 8.32
N LEU A 4 -12.48 14.29 7.70
CA LEU A 4 -11.60 13.32 7.05
C LEU A 4 -10.96 12.40 8.09
N TYR A 5 -10.40 12.96 9.15
CA TYR A 5 -9.79 12.20 10.25
C TYR A 5 -10.78 11.22 10.90
N ASP A 6 -12.00 11.68 11.19
CA ASP A 6 -13.04 10.86 11.80
C ASP A 6 -13.53 9.75 10.86
N THR A 7 -13.64 10.05 9.56
CA THR A 7 -14.03 9.07 8.54
C THR A 7 -12.96 7.99 8.38
N THR A 8 -11.68 8.38 8.30
CA THR A 8 -10.55 7.44 8.22
C THR A 8 -10.44 6.58 9.48
N LYS A 9 -10.63 7.16 10.66
CA LYS A 9 -10.63 6.44 11.95
C LYS A 9 -11.77 5.42 12.03
N LYS A 10 -12.98 5.79 11.57
CA LYS A 10 -14.15 4.91 11.52
C LYS A 10 -13.99 3.76 10.52
N LEU A 11 -13.34 4.00 9.38
CA LEU A 11 -13.03 2.97 8.39
C LEU A 11 -11.91 2.04 8.87
N SER A 12 -10.87 2.59 9.51
CA SER A 12 -9.73 1.83 10.04
C SER A 12 -10.14 0.88 11.18
N GLY A 13 -11.07 1.30 12.06
CA GLY A 13 -11.55 0.48 13.18
C GLY A 13 -12.28 -0.81 12.78
N LYS A 14 -12.81 -0.90 11.54
CA LYS A 14 -13.49 -2.11 11.04
C LYS A 14 -12.53 -3.20 10.51
N TYR A 15 -11.28 -2.85 10.24
CA TYR A 15 -10.27 -3.76 9.65
C TYR A 15 -9.12 -4.03 10.63
N SER A 16 -9.43 -4.47 11.86
CA SER A 16 -8.40 -4.88 12.82
C SER A 16 -7.86 -6.29 12.55
N LYS A 17 -8.64 -7.11 11.83
CA LYS A 17 -8.24 -8.44 11.38
C LYS A 17 -8.44 -8.52 9.86
N PRO A 18 -7.41 -8.80 9.06
CA PRO A 18 -7.63 -9.15 7.67
C PRO A 18 -8.46 -10.44 7.63
N GLU A 19 -9.53 -10.45 6.83
CA GLU A 19 -10.44 -11.59 6.63
C GLU A 19 -9.70 -12.85 6.15
N ARG A 20 -8.52 -12.66 5.54
CA ARG A 20 -7.61 -13.72 5.13
C ARG A 20 -6.22 -13.48 5.72
N PRO A 21 -5.64 -14.45 6.44
CA PRO A 21 -4.24 -14.40 6.83
C PRO A 21 -3.35 -14.30 5.59
N VAL A 22 -2.40 -13.36 5.59
CA VAL A 22 -1.34 -13.35 4.58
C VAL A 22 -0.50 -14.60 4.79
N LYS A 23 -0.25 -15.36 3.73
CA LYS A 23 0.52 -16.60 3.78
C LYS A 23 1.97 -16.35 3.33
N ASP A 24 2.92 -17.06 3.92
CA ASP A 24 4.29 -17.13 3.39
C ASP A 24 4.34 -17.97 2.09
N LYS A 25 5.54 -18.13 1.51
CA LYS A 25 5.71 -18.88 0.26
C LYS A 25 5.37 -20.36 0.41
N GLU A 26 5.40 -20.85 1.64
CA GLU A 26 5.10 -22.21 2.07
C GLU A 26 3.61 -22.36 2.46
N GLY A 27 2.80 -21.31 2.31
CA GLY A 27 1.36 -21.35 2.55
C GLY A 27 0.97 -21.24 4.03
N ARG A 28 1.92 -20.98 4.93
CA ARG A 28 1.65 -20.86 6.37
C ARG A 28 1.08 -19.48 6.68
N PRO A 29 -0.02 -19.39 7.46
CA PRO A 29 -0.54 -18.13 7.94
C PRO A 29 0.54 -17.36 8.69
N ILE A 30 0.83 -16.12 8.29
CA ILE A 30 1.72 -15.23 9.04
C ILE A 30 0.91 -14.71 10.24
N THR A 31 0.75 -15.55 11.25
CA THR A 31 0.04 -15.27 12.51
C THR A 31 0.89 -14.45 13.48
N GLU A 32 2.21 -14.45 13.30
CA GLU A 32 3.13 -13.66 14.09
C GLU A 32 3.27 -12.26 13.50
N ILE A 33 2.45 -11.32 13.99
CA ILE A 33 2.57 -9.88 13.74
C ILE A 33 4.04 -9.41 13.86
N GLN A 34 4.83 -10.05 14.71
CA GLN A 34 6.27 -9.82 14.85
C GLN A 34 7.07 -10.24 13.60
N GLN A 35 6.82 -11.39 12.99
CA GLN A 35 7.48 -11.78 11.75
C GLN A 35 7.08 -10.88 10.58
N GLN A 36 5.80 -10.52 10.48
CA GLN A 36 5.32 -9.55 9.49
C GLN A 36 6.01 -8.19 9.69
N ARG A 37 6.10 -7.70 10.94
CA ARG A 37 6.81 -6.46 11.28
C ARG A 37 8.30 -6.55 10.96
N ASN A 38 8.99 -7.63 11.31
CA ASN A 38 10.41 -7.81 11.01
C ASN A 38 10.67 -7.83 9.50
N ARG A 39 9.79 -8.47 8.73
CA ARG A 39 9.86 -8.47 7.26
C ARG A 39 9.58 -7.07 6.68
N CYS A 40 8.61 -6.35 7.22
CA CYS A 40 8.34 -4.95 6.85
C CYS A 40 9.55 -4.06 7.15
N VAL A 41 10.12 -4.12 8.36
CA VAL A 41 11.30 -3.35 8.76
C VAL A 41 12.48 -3.63 7.84
N LYS A 42 12.75 -4.91 7.52
CA LYS A 42 13.83 -5.28 6.59
C LYS A 42 13.62 -4.72 5.19
N HIS A 43 12.42 -4.85 4.64
CA HIS A 43 12.14 -4.45 3.26
C HIS A 43 12.05 -2.93 3.09
N PHE A 44 11.27 -2.26 3.95
CA PHE A 44 11.14 -0.81 3.94
C PHE A 44 12.39 -0.10 4.46
N GLY A 45 13.15 -0.71 5.36
CA GLY A 45 14.46 -0.18 5.76
C GLY A 45 15.40 -0.05 4.57
N VAL A 46 15.52 -1.07 3.72
CA VAL A 46 16.35 -0.97 2.51
C VAL A 46 15.78 0.04 1.53
N LEU A 47 14.45 0.05 1.32
CA LEU A 47 13.81 0.92 0.34
C LEU A 47 13.86 2.41 0.73
N LEU A 48 13.61 2.73 2.00
CA LEU A 48 13.54 4.10 2.51
C LEU A 48 14.91 4.70 2.83
N ASN A 49 15.91 3.86 3.11
CA ASN A 49 17.30 4.31 3.29
C ASN A 49 18.10 4.29 1.98
N ARG A 50 17.51 3.85 0.86
CA ARG A 50 18.16 3.89 -0.44
C ARG A 50 18.32 5.37 -0.86
N PRO A 51 19.54 5.84 -1.16
CA PRO A 51 19.73 7.20 -1.65
C PRO A 51 18.97 7.38 -2.98
N ALA A 52 18.50 8.60 -3.22
CA ALA A 52 17.85 8.94 -4.47
C ALA A 52 18.76 8.54 -5.65
N PRO A 53 18.23 7.86 -6.68
CA PRO A 53 19.01 7.55 -7.86
C PRO A 53 19.57 8.85 -8.45
N LEU A 54 20.88 8.86 -8.73
CA LEU A 54 21.59 10.03 -9.28
C LEU A 54 21.12 10.39 -10.69
N ASN A 55 20.65 9.39 -11.43
CA ASN A 55 20.06 9.61 -12.73
C ASN A 55 18.58 9.95 -12.54
N PRO A 56 18.05 10.97 -13.26
CA PRO A 56 16.61 11.13 -13.35
C PRO A 56 16.01 9.80 -13.76
N THR A 57 15.00 9.36 -13.01
CA THR A 57 14.29 8.12 -13.37
C THR A 57 13.64 8.39 -14.71
N GLU A 58 14.08 7.64 -15.74
CA GLU A 58 13.49 7.68 -17.07
C GLU A 58 12.10 7.00 -16.97
N ILE A 59 11.17 7.70 -16.34
CA ILE A 59 9.77 7.33 -16.30
C ILE A 59 9.25 7.74 -17.67
N GLU A 60 9.14 6.76 -18.56
CA GLU A 60 8.46 6.94 -19.83
C GLU A 60 7.09 7.55 -19.52
N ALA A 61 6.80 8.71 -20.13
CA ALA A 61 5.55 9.39 -19.90
C ALA A 61 4.42 8.42 -20.23
N ALA A 62 3.53 8.16 -19.26
CA ALA A 62 2.35 7.36 -19.52
C ALA A 62 1.61 8.02 -20.70
N HIS A 63 1.33 7.24 -21.76
CA HIS A 63 0.54 7.70 -22.88
C HIS A 63 -0.80 8.20 -22.34
N THR A 64 -0.93 9.52 -22.28
CA THR A 64 -2.11 10.20 -21.75
C THR A 64 -3.11 10.27 -22.88
N ASP A 65 -3.80 9.16 -23.16
CA ASP A 65 -4.91 9.13 -24.13
C ASP A 65 -5.88 7.99 -23.80
N LEU A 66 -6.20 7.79 -22.51
CA LEU A 66 -7.40 7.05 -22.15
C LEU A 66 -8.53 8.06 -21.94
N PRO A 67 -9.48 8.22 -22.88
CA PRO A 67 -10.66 9.04 -22.65
C PRO A 67 -11.48 8.39 -21.53
N ILE A 68 -11.37 8.94 -20.33
CA ILE A 68 -12.26 8.61 -19.22
C ILE A 68 -13.53 9.41 -19.46
N ASP A 69 -14.63 8.70 -19.74
CA ASP A 69 -15.95 9.32 -19.78
C ASP A 69 -16.32 9.77 -18.36
N VAL A 70 -16.34 11.09 -18.17
CA VAL A 70 -16.70 11.75 -16.90
C VAL A 70 -18.19 12.03 -16.79
N ASN A 71 -18.98 11.61 -17.78
CA ASN A 71 -20.42 11.82 -17.73
C ASN A 71 -21.06 10.92 -16.65
N PRO A 72 -22.03 11.46 -15.89
CA PRO A 72 -22.80 10.66 -14.96
C PRO A 72 -23.59 9.59 -15.74
N PRO A 73 -23.66 8.34 -15.25
CA PRO A 73 -24.48 7.32 -15.88
C PRO A 73 -25.96 7.70 -15.79
N THR A 74 -26.66 7.59 -16.92
CA THR A 74 -28.12 7.78 -17.05
C THR A 74 -28.91 6.65 -16.40
#